data_AF-A0A1J5PGD8-F1
#
_entry.id   AF-A0A1J5PGD8-F1
#
_cell.length_a   1.000
_cell.length_b   1.000
_cell.length_c   1.000
_cell.angle_alpha   90.00
_cell.angle_beta   90.00
_cell.angle_gamma   90.00
#
_symmetry.space_group_name_H-M   'P 1'
#
loop_
_entity.id
_entity.type
_entity.pdbx_description
1 polymer ?
#
loop_
_entity_poly.entity_id
_entity_poly.type
_entity_poly.pdbx_seq_one_letter_code
_entity_poly.pdbx_strand_id
1 'polypeptide(L)'
;MQLFLNAAFSEAGVWPDVVFSGHVHNYQRFRKQYPNGKTVPFIIAGAGGYAELHKIAQVGDRAFPDQSKLLDNVYLEKYCDETHGFLKICIEKTATDFTLKGDYYTIDTLQGEATPATLYDSFTINLKH
;
A
#
# COMPACT_ATOMS: atom_id res chain seq x y z
N MET A 1 -8.49 -11.64 3.56
CA MET A 1 -7.94 -11.08 2.30
C MET A 1 -6.76 -11.88 1.76
N GLN A 2 -5.66 -12.05 2.52
CA GLN A 2 -4.43 -12.67 1.99
C GLN A 2 -4.62 -14.12 1.48
N LEU A 3 -5.29 -15.00 2.24
CA LEU A 3 -5.54 -16.39 1.81
C LEU A 3 -6.37 -16.46 0.53
N PHE A 4 -7.42 -15.63 0.44
CA PHE A 4 -8.25 -15.51 -0.76
C PHE A 4 -7.44 -15.05 -1.98
N LEU A 5 -6.60 -14.02 -1.82
CA LEU A 5 -5.74 -13.54 -2.89
C LEU A 5 -4.71 -14.58 -3.34
N ASN A 6 -4.06 -15.28 -2.39
CA ASN A 6 -3.12 -16.35 -2.73
C ASN A 6 -3.80 -17.45 -3.56
N ALA A 7 -5.01 -17.85 -3.19
CA ALA A 7 -5.78 -18.84 -3.93
C ALA A 7 -6.10 -18.35 -5.35
N ALA A 8 -6.59 -17.12 -5.49
CA ALA A 8 -6.90 -16.53 -6.79
C ALA A 8 -5.68 -16.43 -7.71
N PHE A 9 -4.52 -16.02 -7.19
CA PHE A 9 -3.27 -15.94 -7.99
C PHE A 9 -2.79 -17.31 -8.44
N SER A 10 -2.89 -18.31 -7.54
CA SER A 10 -2.53 -19.68 -7.85
C SER A 10 -3.47 -20.30 -8.90
N GLU A 11 -4.78 -20.08 -8.78
CA GLU A 11 -5.78 -20.59 -9.71
C GLU A 11 -5.66 -19.95 -11.09
N ALA A 12 -5.44 -18.63 -11.14
CA ALA A 12 -5.24 -17.91 -12.39
C ALA A 12 -3.87 -18.19 -13.05
N GLY A 13 -2.91 -18.74 -12.30
CA GLY A 13 -1.52 -18.89 -12.75
C GLY A 13 -0.78 -17.56 -12.97
N VAL A 14 -1.35 -16.44 -12.49
CA VAL A 14 -0.83 -15.08 -12.68
C VAL A 14 -0.66 -14.40 -11.34
N TRP A 15 0.53 -13.87 -11.10
CA TRP A 15 0.84 -13.07 -9.91
C TRP A 15 0.78 -11.58 -10.25
N PRO A 16 0.09 -10.75 -9.46
CA PRO A 16 -0.04 -9.33 -9.75
C PRO A 16 1.31 -8.60 -9.58
N ASP A 17 1.48 -7.47 -10.26
CA ASP A 17 2.62 -6.58 -10.04
C ASP A 17 2.44 -5.65 -8.84
N VAL A 18 1.18 -5.40 -8.45
CA VAL A 18 0.80 -4.58 -7.29
C VAL A 18 -0.63 -4.90 -6.88
N VAL A 19 -0.95 -4.74 -5.59
CA VAL A 19 -2.32 -4.80 -5.06
C VAL A 19 -2.67 -3.46 -4.42
N PHE A 20 -3.82 -2.88 -4.77
CA PHE A 20 -4.35 -1.65 -4.18
C PHE A 20 -5.61 -1.94 -3.36
N SER A 21 -5.75 -1.29 -2.21
CA SER A 21 -6.98 -1.31 -1.42
C SER A 21 -7.20 0.00 -0.67
N GLY A 22 -8.42 0.20 -0.15
CA GLY A 22 -8.75 1.25 0.81
C GLY A 22 -9.21 0.64 2.13
N HIS A 23 -10.38 1.07 2.60
CA HIS A 23 -11.08 0.61 3.81
C HIS A 23 -10.45 1.01 5.15
N VAL A 24 -9.18 0.71 5.40
CA VAL A 24 -8.51 1.21 6.62
C VAL A 24 -8.19 2.69 6.43
N HIS A 25 -8.64 3.54 7.35
CA HIS A 25 -8.50 5.00 7.26
C HIS A 25 -7.07 5.47 7.58
N ASN A 26 -6.11 5.03 6.78
CA ASN A 26 -4.71 5.46 6.81
C ASN A 26 -4.05 5.14 5.44
N TYR A 27 -2.77 5.44 5.34
CA TYR A 27 -1.90 4.99 4.26
C TYR A 27 -0.94 3.93 4.77
N GLN A 28 -0.77 2.84 4.01
CA GLN A 28 0.23 1.81 4.28
C GLN A 28 0.79 1.26 2.96
N ARG A 29 2.10 1.05 2.91
CA ARG A 29 2.77 0.35 1.84
C ARG A 29 3.52 -0.82 2.43
N PHE A 30 3.07 -2.01 2.09
CA PHE A 30 3.77 -3.25 2.40
C PHE A 30 4.46 -3.79 1.16
N ARG A 31 5.48 -4.62 1.36
CA ARG A 31 5.94 -5.59 0.37
C ARG A 31 5.73 -6.99 0.90
N LYS A 32 5.33 -7.91 0.03
CA LYS A 32 5.30 -9.34 0.31
C LYS A 32 6.20 -10.07 -0.67
N GLN A 33 7.11 -10.91 -0.16
CA GLN A 33 7.92 -11.79 -0.98
C GLN A 33 7.26 -13.17 -1.05
N TYR A 34 7.10 -13.69 -2.27
CA TYR A 34 6.51 -14.99 -2.51
C TYR A 34 7.57 -16.06 -2.82
N PRO A 35 7.28 -17.36 -2.59
CA PRO A 35 8.22 -18.45 -2.84
C PRO A 35 8.73 -18.54 -4.29
N ASN A 36 7.97 -18.01 -5.26
CA ASN A 36 8.39 -17.93 -6.66
C ASN A 36 9.39 -16.79 -6.94
N GLY A 37 9.87 -16.09 -5.91
CA GLY A 37 10.79 -14.96 -6.00
C GLY A 37 10.13 -13.62 -6.34
N LYS A 38 8.82 -13.57 -6.62
CA LYS A 38 8.13 -12.30 -6.89
C LYS A 38 7.95 -11.51 -5.59
N THR A 39 8.32 -10.23 -5.64
CA THR A 39 7.98 -9.27 -4.58
C THR A 39 6.80 -8.43 -5.07
N VAL A 40 5.70 -8.46 -4.32
CA VAL A 40 4.49 -7.72 -4.66
C VAL A 40 4.25 -6.63 -3.61
N PRO A 41 4.18 -5.36 -3.99
CA PRO A 41 3.73 -4.30 -3.12
C PRO A 41 2.22 -4.35 -2.91
N PHE A 42 1.80 -4.09 -1.67
CA PHE A 42 0.41 -3.93 -1.26
C PHE A 42 0.25 -2.50 -0.75
N ILE A 43 -0.59 -1.72 -1.43
CA ILE A 43 -0.81 -0.31 -1.15
C ILE A 43 -2.21 -0.13 -0.59
N ILE A 44 -2.29 0.32 0.65
CA ILE A 44 -3.52 0.70 1.33
C ILE A 44 -3.56 2.22 1.27
N ALA A 45 -4.56 2.79 0.59
CA ALA A 45 -4.77 4.23 0.48
C ALA A 45 -6.23 4.56 0.85
N GLY A 46 -6.58 4.36 2.14
CA GLY A 46 -7.94 4.57 2.64
C GLY A 46 -8.16 5.87 3.40
N ALA A 47 -7.12 6.71 3.54
CA ALA A 47 -7.17 8.01 4.23
C ALA A 47 -7.84 9.15 3.40
N GLY A 48 -8.95 8.86 2.73
CA GLY A 48 -9.57 9.76 1.73
C GLY A 48 -10.40 10.94 2.28
N GLY A 49 -10.59 11.06 3.60
CA GLY A 49 -11.33 12.19 4.21
C GLY A 49 -12.54 11.80 5.07
N TYR A 50 -12.82 10.51 5.24
CA TYR A 50 -13.84 10.06 6.19
C TYR A 50 -13.32 10.19 7.63
N ALA A 51 -14.23 10.42 8.58
CA ALA A 51 -13.88 10.69 9.99
C ALA A 51 -12.92 9.65 10.60
N GLU A 52 -12.13 10.10 11.57
CA GLU A 52 -11.10 9.35 12.34
C GLU A 52 -10.11 8.54 11.49
N LEU A 53 -8.82 8.90 11.59
CA LEU A 53 -7.73 8.08 11.05
C LEU A 53 -7.42 6.92 12.00
N HIS A 54 -7.15 5.76 11.44
CA HIS A 54 -6.81 4.57 12.23
C HIS A 54 -5.30 4.45 12.43
N LYS A 55 -4.86 4.45 13.70
CA LYS A 55 -3.45 4.28 14.06
C LYS A 55 -2.91 2.90 13.72
N ILE A 56 -1.64 2.87 13.33
CA ILE A 56 -0.87 1.64 13.20
C ILE A 56 -0.54 1.10 14.59
N ALA A 57 -0.71 -0.20 14.76
CA ALA A 57 -0.36 -0.90 15.99
C ALA A 57 1.14 -0.70 16.30
N GLN A 58 1.44 -0.45 17.57
CA GLN A 58 2.81 -0.30 18.02
C GLN A 58 3.50 -1.67 18.09
N VAL A 59 4.81 -1.70 17.81
CA VAL A 59 5.60 -2.92 17.89
C VAL A 59 5.55 -3.45 19.33
N GLY A 60 5.19 -4.72 19.49
CA GLY A 60 5.07 -5.38 20.79
C GLY A 60 3.73 -5.15 21.51
N ASP A 61 2.76 -4.49 20.88
CA ASP A 61 1.40 -4.42 21.42
C ASP A 61 0.76 -5.82 21.46
N ARG A 62 0.41 -6.29 22.66
CA ARG A 62 -0.16 -7.61 22.89
C ARG A 62 -1.57 -7.76 22.30
N ALA A 63 -2.28 -6.64 22.07
CA ALA A 63 -3.57 -6.66 21.39
C ALA A 63 -3.43 -6.95 19.89
N PHE A 64 -2.25 -6.73 19.31
CA PHE A 64 -1.94 -6.93 17.90
C PHE A 64 -0.71 -7.82 17.74
N PRO A 65 -0.83 -9.13 18.05
CA PRO A 65 0.29 -10.05 17.93
C PRO A 65 0.78 -10.14 16.48
N ASP A 66 2.09 -10.00 16.31
CA ASP A 66 2.81 -10.12 15.04
C ASP A 66 3.29 -11.56 14.75
N GLN A 67 3.02 -12.48 15.68
CA GLN A 67 3.40 -13.89 15.60
C GLN A 67 2.37 -14.68 14.78
N SER A 68 2.37 -14.49 13.47
CA SER A 68 1.53 -15.26 12.55
C SER A 68 2.30 -15.63 11.30
N LYS A 69 2.20 -16.91 10.89
CA LYS A 69 2.77 -17.38 9.61
C LYS A 69 2.19 -16.65 8.39
N LEU A 70 1.02 -16.03 8.54
CA LEU A 70 0.43 -15.19 7.47
C LEU A 70 1.25 -13.91 7.24
N LEU A 71 2.04 -13.49 8.22
CA LEU A 71 2.90 -12.32 8.15
C LEU A 71 4.32 -12.65 7.68
N ASP A 72 4.63 -13.94 7.45
CA ASP A 72 5.93 -14.36 6.92
C ASP A 72 6.24 -13.64 5.61
N ASN A 73 7.42 -13.01 5.56
CA ASN A 73 7.91 -12.24 4.42
C ASN A 73 7.02 -11.04 4.02
N VAL A 74 6.21 -10.53 4.94
CA VAL A 74 5.47 -9.28 4.80
C VAL A 74 6.20 -8.20 5.59
N TYR A 75 6.51 -7.08 4.94
CA TYR A 75 7.24 -5.97 5.55
C TYR A 75 6.45 -4.69 5.34
N LEU A 76 6.28 -3.90 6.40
CA LEU A 76 5.75 -2.55 6.32
C LEU A 76 6.89 -1.61 5.91
N GLU A 77 6.80 -1.02 4.73
CA GLU A 77 7.82 -0.14 4.17
C GLU A 77 7.58 1.33 4.54
N LYS A 78 6.31 1.73 4.53
CA LYS A 78 5.88 3.11 4.79
C LYS A 78 4.44 3.13 5.26
N TYR A 79 4.09 4.09 6.10
CA TYR A 79 2.70 4.35 6.49
C TYR A 79 2.50 5.83 6.83
N CYS A 80 1.26 6.31 6.80
CA CYS A 80 0.84 7.58 7.37
C CYS A 80 -0.53 7.39 8.00
N ASP A 81 -0.63 7.59 9.31
CA ASP A 81 -1.87 7.44 10.09
C ASP A 81 -2.28 8.72 10.83
N GLU A 82 -1.70 9.85 10.42
CA GLU A 82 -1.87 11.15 11.06
C GLU A 82 -2.59 12.16 10.16
N THR A 83 -2.53 11.94 8.85
CA THR A 83 -3.01 12.91 7.87
C THR A 83 -3.82 12.23 6.78
N HIS A 84 -4.84 12.93 6.31
CA HIS A 84 -5.61 12.53 5.15
C HIS A 84 -4.78 12.69 3.87
N GLY A 85 -5.18 12.03 2.80
CA GLY A 85 -4.41 12.07 1.57
C GLY A 85 -5.00 11.26 0.44
N PHE A 86 -4.29 11.24 -0.69
CA PHE A 86 -4.67 10.50 -1.88
C PHE A 86 -3.46 9.91 -2.58
N LEU A 87 -3.69 8.81 -3.30
CA LEU A 87 -2.69 8.15 -4.12
C LEU A 87 -2.87 8.54 -5.59
N LYS A 88 -1.81 9.06 -6.20
CA LYS A 88 -1.73 9.30 -7.65
C LYS A 88 -0.92 8.19 -8.30
N ILE A 89 -1.49 7.55 -9.32
CA ILE A 89 -0.80 6.54 -10.13
C ILE A 89 -0.54 7.08 -11.52
N CYS A 90 0.69 6.91 -12.00
CA CYS A 90 1.08 7.15 -13.38
C CYS A 90 1.62 5.84 -13.96
N ILE A 91 1.22 5.49 -15.19
CA ILE A 91 1.83 4.39 -15.94
C ILE A 91 2.50 4.99 -17.15
N GLU A 92 3.80 4.78 -17.26
CA GLU A 92 4.62 5.25 -18.36
C GLU A 92 5.07 4.06 -19.19
N LYS A 93 4.91 4.18 -20.51
CA LYS A 93 5.39 3.19 -21.47
C LYS A 93 6.70 3.69 -22.07
N THR A 94 7.76 2.91 -21.96
CA THR A 94 9.00 3.09 -22.72
C THR A 94 8.96 2.23 -23.99
N ALA A 95 10.05 2.18 -24.76
CA ALA A 95 10.10 1.42 -26.01
C ALA A 95 9.81 -0.08 -25.81
N THR A 96 10.18 -0.64 -24.66
CA THR A 96 10.12 -2.08 -24.36
C THR A 96 9.40 -2.42 -23.05
N ASP A 97 9.26 -1.46 -22.14
CA ASP A 97 8.83 -1.72 -20.77
C ASP A 97 7.72 -0.77 -20.33
N PHE A 98 7.01 -1.16 -19.28
CA PHE A 98 6.05 -0.28 -18.60
C PHE A 98 6.51 -0.05 -17.17
N THR A 99 6.38 1.19 -16.72
CA THR A 99 6.70 1.59 -15.36
C THR A 99 5.47 2.17 -14.71
N LEU A 100 5.05 1.63 -13.56
CA LEU A 100 4.02 2.21 -12.73
C LEU A 100 4.70 3.03 -11.62
N LYS A 101 4.39 4.32 -11.56
CA LYS A 101 4.77 5.21 -10.46
C LYS A 101 3.57 5.51 -9.59
N GLY A 102 3.72 5.35 -8.29
CA GLY A 102 2.74 5.76 -7.30
C GLY A 102 3.29 6.85 -6.40
N ASP A 103 2.57 7.96 -6.30
CA ASP A 103 2.89 9.10 -5.45
C ASP A 103 1.74 9.30 -4.46
N TYR A 104 1.99 9.12 -3.17
CA TYR A 104 1.01 9.38 -2.11
C TYR A 104 1.21 10.78 -1.55
N TYR A 105 0.14 11.57 -1.57
CA TYR A 105 0.13 12.94 -1.07
C TYR A 105 -0.71 13.05 0.19
N THR A 106 -0.23 13.80 1.17
CA THR A 106 -0.98 14.17 2.37
C THR A 106 -1.57 15.58 2.20
N ILE A 107 -2.75 15.79 2.78
CA ILE A 107 -3.45 17.06 2.86
C ILE A 107 -3.72 17.35 4.33
N ASP A 108 -3.16 18.44 4.84
CA ASP A 108 -3.46 18.90 6.18
C ASP A 108 -4.78 19.68 6.17
N THR A 109 -5.78 19.14 6.88
CA THR A 109 -7.12 19.73 7.00
C THR A 109 -7.38 20.28 8.40
N LEU A 110 -6.36 20.32 9.28
CA LEU A 110 -6.51 20.62 10.71
C LEU A 110 -7.04 22.03 11.00
N GLN A 111 -7.15 22.93 10.02
CA GLN A 111 -7.62 24.31 10.24
C GLN A 111 -8.74 24.78 9.29
N GLY A 112 -9.39 23.87 8.54
CA GLY A 112 -10.52 24.25 7.69
C GLY A 112 -10.17 25.02 6.41
N GLU A 113 -8.89 25.34 6.19
CA GLU A 113 -8.37 25.79 4.90
C GLU A 113 -7.70 24.62 4.16
N ALA A 114 -7.94 24.51 2.86
CA ALA A 114 -7.32 23.49 2.03
C ALA A 114 -5.82 23.82 1.87
N THR A 115 -4.97 23.12 2.60
CA THR A 115 -3.51 23.20 2.38
C THR A 115 -3.14 22.51 1.06
N PRO A 116 -2.09 22.97 0.37
CA PRO A 116 -1.58 22.28 -0.81
C PRO A 116 -1.16 20.84 -0.47
N ALA A 117 -1.51 19.91 -1.35
CA ALA A 117 -1.11 18.51 -1.21
C ALA A 117 0.42 18.38 -1.20
N THR A 118 0.96 17.72 -0.18
CA THR A 118 2.41 17.50 0.00
C THR A 118 2.75 16.06 -0.31
N LEU A 119 3.79 15.82 -1.12
CA LEU A 119 4.25 14.46 -1.43
C LEU A 119 4.82 13.81 -0.17
N TYR A 120 4.24 12.69 0.25
CA TYR A 120 4.64 11.96 1.45
C TYR A 120 5.45 10.69 1.13
N ASP A 121 5.02 9.93 0.12
CA ASP A 121 5.71 8.72 -0.33
C ASP A 121 5.68 8.59 -1.84
N SER A 122 6.70 7.96 -2.41
CA SER A 122 6.81 7.68 -3.84
C SER A 122 7.41 6.30 -4.05
N PHE A 123 6.86 5.54 -5.00
CA PHE A 123 7.37 4.23 -5.37
C PHE A 123 7.23 3.99 -6.87
N THR A 124 8.09 3.12 -7.37
CA THR A 124 8.14 2.75 -8.78
C THR A 124 8.16 1.23 -8.92
N ILE A 125 7.39 0.71 -9.87
CA ILE A 125 7.27 -0.71 -10.18
C ILE A 125 7.54 -0.89 -11.67
N ASN A 126 8.55 -1.71 -11.99
CA ASN A 126 8.78 -2.14 -13.36
C ASN A 126 7.81 -3.28 -13.67
N LEU A 127 6.85 -3.03 -14.56
CA LEU A 127 5.88 -4.02 -15.00
C LEU A 127 6.54 -4.87 -16.07
N LYS A 128 6.80 -6.13 -15.75
CA LYS A 128 7.41 -7.08 -16.70
C LYS A 128 6.31 -7.69 -17.56
N HIS A 129 6.49 -7.62 -18.88
CA HIS A 129 5.71 -8.37 -19.86
C HIS A 129 6.53 -9.52 -20.45
#